data_AF-A0A1E3PX60-F1
#
_entry.id   AF-A0A1E3PX60-F1
#
_cell.length_a   1.000
_cell.length_b   1.000
_cell.length_c   1.000
_cell.angle_alpha   90.00
_cell.angle_beta   90.00
_cell.angle_gamma   90.00
#
_symmetry.space_group_name_H-M   'P 1'
#
loop_
_entity.id
_entity.type
_entity.pdbx_description
1 polymer ?
#
loop_
_entity_poly.entity_id
_entity_poly.type
_entity_poly.pdbx_seq_one_letter_code
_entity_poly.pdbx_strand_id
1 'polypeptide(L)'
;MIIIARDETELSSAPAGTRLRGCNILKSGQDPEALPDNEYPDWLWELLDDEAQKRKLDADPEKKARKEWRKKNREKIKQGNFLKSMR
;
A
#
# COMPACT_ATOMS: atom_id res chain seq x y z
N MET A 1 13.28 -13.43 23.12
CA MET A 1 12.37 -12.46 22.49
C MET A 1 13.17 -11.19 22.25
N ILE A 2 13.62 -10.96 21.02
CA ILE A 2 14.38 -9.74 20.70
C ILE A 2 13.35 -8.67 20.36
N ILE A 3 13.21 -7.70 21.26
CA ILE A 3 12.46 -6.47 21.05
C ILE A 3 13.37 -5.60 20.18
N ILE A 4 13.03 -5.42 18.90
CA ILE A 4 13.74 -4.48 18.04
C ILE A 4 13.26 -3.08 18.45
N ALA A 5 14.17 -2.32 19.05
CA ALA A 5 13.97 -0.91 19.33
C ALA A 5 13.66 -0.19 18.02
N ARG A 6 12.53 0.52 17.99
CA ARG A 6 12.13 1.35 16.86
C ARG A 6 12.91 2.64 16.97
N ASP A 7 13.91 2.82 16.11
CA ASP A 7 14.62 4.09 16.00
C ASP A 7 13.68 5.08 15.28
N GLU A 8 13.35 6.20 15.92
CA GLU A 8 12.29 7.13 15.50
C GLU A 8 12.71 8.05 14.34
N THR A 9 13.91 7.86 13.77
CA THR A 9 14.50 8.75 12.76
C THR A 9 14.63 8.15 11.35
N GLU A 10 14.29 6.88 11.13
CA GLU A 10 14.39 6.26 9.80
C GLU A 10 13.03 6.23 9.07
N LEU A 11 13.01 6.79 7.84
CA LEU A 11 11.81 6.88 6.99
C LEU A 11 11.34 5.49 6.55
N SER A 12 12.28 4.55 6.42
CA SER A 12 12.06 3.15 6.08
C SER A 12 12.14 2.22 7.29
N SER A 13 11.31 1.18 7.28
CA SER A 13 11.38 0.07 8.27
C SER A 13 12.53 -0.91 7.99
N ALA A 14 13.19 -0.81 6.84
CA ALA A 14 14.30 -1.67 6.46
C ALA A 14 15.52 -0.79 6.11
N PRO A 15 16.60 -0.85 6.91
CA PRO A 15 17.79 -0.06 6.63
C PRO A 15 18.48 -0.55 5.35
N ALA A 16 19.24 0.34 4.71
CA ALA A 16 20.02 0.04 3.51
C ALA A 16 20.92 -1.20 3.72
N GLY A 17 20.94 -2.10 2.75
CA GLY A 17 21.66 -3.38 2.81
C GLY A 17 20.86 -4.53 3.44
N THR A 18 19.62 -4.31 3.86
CA THR A 18 18.76 -5.40 4.34
C THR A 18 18.32 -6.29 3.18
N ARG A 19 18.69 -7.57 3.21
CA ARG A 19 18.28 -8.55 2.20
C ARG A 19 16.80 -8.91 2.32
N LEU A 20 16.01 -8.61 1.29
CA LEU A 20 14.58 -8.85 1.23
C LEU A 20 14.29 -10.31 0.86
N ARG A 21 14.26 -11.16 1.89
CA ARG A 21 14.07 -12.61 1.75
C ARG A 21 12.72 -12.93 1.10
N GLY A 22 12.74 -13.77 0.06
CA GLY A 22 11.52 -14.27 -0.58
C GLY A 22 10.95 -13.35 -1.67
N CYS A 23 11.64 -12.26 -2.01
CA CYS A 23 11.30 -11.43 -3.17
C CYS A 23 11.78 -12.05 -4.48
N ASN A 24 12.85 -12.86 -4.46
CA ASN A 24 13.35 -13.51 -5.66
C ASN A 24 12.57 -14.78 -6.00
N ILE A 25 12.06 -14.86 -7.23
CA ILE A 25 11.30 -16.01 -7.77
C ILE A 25 12.21 -16.90 -8.65
N LEU A 26 13.35 -16.39 -9.12
CA LEU A 26 14.24 -17.09 -10.05
C LEU A 26 15.18 -18.04 -9.30
N LYS A 27 15.36 -19.25 -9.84
CA LYS A 27 16.23 -20.29 -9.25
C LYS A 27 17.71 -19.90 -9.18
N SER A 28 18.18 -19.07 -10.11
CA SER A 28 19.56 -18.57 -10.19
C SER A 28 19.70 -17.12 -9.71
N GLY A 29 18.64 -16.54 -9.15
CA GLY A 29 18.64 -15.18 -8.63
C GLY A 29 19.11 -15.09 -7.17
N GLN A 30 19.53 -13.90 -6.77
CA GLN A 30 19.71 -13.54 -5.36
C GLN A 30 18.53 -12.69 -4.91
N ASP A 31 18.19 -12.77 -3.62
CA ASP A 31 17.21 -11.85 -3.03
C ASP A 31 17.71 -10.40 -3.18
N PRO A 32 16.84 -9.47 -3.62
CA PRO A 32 17.21 -8.07 -3.72
C PRO A 32 17.52 -7.48 -2.33
N GLU A 33 18.48 -6.57 -2.28
CA GLU A 33 18.85 -5.83 -1.08
C GLU A 33 18.15 -4.47 -1.08
N ALA A 34 17.74 -4.01 0.11
CA ALA A 34 17.18 -2.68 0.28
C ALA A 34 18.25 -1.63 -0.06
N LEU A 35 17.92 -0.72 -0.96
CA LEU A 35 18.76 0.43 -1.30
C LEU A 35 18.56 1.53 -0.25
N PRO A 36 19.39 2.59 -0.24
CA PRO A 36 19.14 3.74 0.61
C PRO A 36 17.85 4.47 0.21
N ASP A 37 17.22 5.14 1.17
CA ASP A 37 15.90 5.78 1.02
C ASP A 37 15.83 6.84 -0.11
N ASN A 38 16.98 7.40 -0.49
CA ASN A 38 17.11 8.40 -1.56
C ASN A 38 17.14 7.83 -2.98
N GLU A 39 17.38 6.54 -3.14
CA GLU A 39 17.32 5.86 -4.45
C GLU A 39 15.89 5.46 -4.80
N TYR A 40 15.00 5.45 -3.82
CA TYR A 40 13.58 5.21 -4.05
C TYR A 40 12.86 6.48 -4.48
N PRO A 41 11.94 6.39 -5.46
CA PRO A 41 11.13 7.53 -5.86
C PRO A 41 10.25 8.08 -4.72
N ASP A 42 10.05 9.40 -4.69
CA ASP A 42 9.26 10.10 -3.66
C ASP A 42 7.83 9.56 -3.50
N TRP A 43 7.22 9.06 -4.59
CA TRP A 43 5.85 8.52 -4.55
C TRP A 43 5.69 7.32 -3.60
N LEU A 44 6.77 6.62 -3.28
CA LEU A 44 6.76 5.47 -2.37
C LEU A 44 6.33 5.90 -0.96
N TRP A 45 6.84 7.03 -0.50
CA TRP A 45 6.60 7.55 0.85
C TRP A 45 5.20 8.16 0.99
N GLU A 46 4.66 8.70 -0.11
CA GLU A 46 3.29 9.22 -0.16
C GLU A 46 2.22 8.12 -0.25
N LEU A 47 2.60 6.85 -0.40
CA LEU A 47 1.64 5.76 -0.64
C LEU A 47 0.80 5.44 0.58
N LEU A 48 1.40 5.51 1.78
CA LEU A 48 0.73 5.22 3.05
C LEU A 48 0.10 6.47 3.69
N ASP A 49 0.35 7.65 3.14
CA ASP A 49 -0.26 8.90 3.58
C ASP A 49 -1.67 9.06 2.99
N ASP A 50 -2.67 8.82 3.83
CA ASP A 50 -4.09 8.99 3.49
C ASP A 50 -4.43 10.40 3.01
N GLU A 51 -3.74 11.43 3.50
CA GLU A 51 -4.00 12.82 3.10
C GLU A 51 -3.43 13.09 1.70
N ALA A 52 -2.20 12.68 1.43
CA ALA A 52 -1.60 12.76 0.09
C ALA A 52 -2.43 12.00 -0.95
N GLN A 53 -2.93 10.81 -0.62
CA GLN A 53 -3.78 10.03 -1.52
C GLN A 53 -5.14 10.68 -1.77
N LYS A 54 -5.75 11.32 -0.77
CA LYS A 54 -6.99 12.10 -0.95
C LYS A 54 -6.77 13.29 -1.87
N ARG A 55 -5.70 14.07 -1.67
CA ARG A 55 -5.34 15.21 -2.54
C ARG A 55 -5.16 14.78 -4.00
N LYS A 56 -4.44 13.68 -4.24
CA LYS A 56 -4.27 13.11 -5.59
C LYS A 56 -5.59 12.66 -6.22
N LEU A 57 -6.50 12.12 -5.42
CA LEU A 57 -7.82 11.70 -5.90
C LEU A 57 -8.73 12.91 -6.19
N ASP A 58 -8.65 13.97 -5.39
CA ASP A 58 -9.41 15.19 -5.61
C ASP A 58 -8.92 15.97 -6.85
N ALA A 59 -7.63 15.88 -7.16
CA ALA A 59 -7.04 16.45 -8.38
C ALA A 59 -7.48 15.73 -9.67
N ASP A 60 -7.98 14.49 -9.59
CA ASP A 60 -8.42 13.68 -10.74
C ASP A 60 -9.91 13.30 -10.59
N PRO A 61 -10.84 14.14 -11.09
CA PRO A 61 -12.28 13.94 -10.96
C PRO A 61 -12.76 12.61 -11.55
N GLU A 62 -12.12 12.12 -12.61
CA GLU A 62 -12.51 10.87 -13.25
C GLU A 62 -12.17 9.66 -12.36
N LYS A 63 -10.95 9.63 -11.80
CA LYS A 63 -10.56 8.58 -10.84
C LYS A 63 -11.43 8.61 -9.59
N LYS A 64 -11.76 9.81 -9.08
CA LYS A 64 -12.66 9.98 -7.94
C LYS A 64 -14.04 9.39 -8.22
N ALA A 65 -14.66 9.76 -9.34
CA ALA A 65 -15.93 9.20 -9.76
C ALA A 65 -15.86 7.68 -9.87
N ARG A 66 -14.88 7.11 -10.57
CA ARG A 66 -14.71 5.64 -10.70
C ARG A 66 -14.63 4.95 -9.33
N LYS A 67 -13.91 5.52 -8.35
CA LYS A 67 -13.81 4.98 -6.98
C LYS A 67 -15.16 4.99 -6.26
N GLU A 68 -15.91 6.09 -6.34
CA GLU A 68 -17.23 6.22 -5.74
C GLU A 68 -18.26 5.25 -6.34
N TRP A 69 -18.25 5.09 -7.66
CA TRP A 69 -19.13 4.14 -8.34
C TRP A 69 -18.87 2.70 -7.91
N ARG A 70 -17.60 2.30 -7.78
CA ARG A 70 -17.21 0.98 -7.25
C ARG A 70 -17.69 0.79 -5.81
N LYS A 71 -17.60 1.83 -4.97
CA LYS A 71 -18.08 1.81 -3.58
C LYS A 71 -19.60 1.60 -3.54
N LYS A 72 -20.37 2.41 -4.27
CA LYS A 72 -21.84 2.30 -4.35
C LYS A 72 -22.28 0.93 -4.86
N ASN A 73 -21.61 0.40 -5.88
CA ASN A 73 -21.93 -0.92 -6.41
C ASN A 73 -21.70 -2.04 -5.37
N ARG A 74 -20.59 -1.96 -4.62
CA ARG A 74 -20.30 -2.90 -3.54
C ARG A 74 -21.35 -2.84 -2.43
N GLU A 75 -21.78 -1.64 -2.04
CA GLU A 75 -22.83 -1.44 -1.04
C GLU A 75 -24.17 -2.00 -1.51
N LYS A 76 -24.55 -1.74 -2.76
CA LYS A 76 -25.76 -2.30 -3.39
C LYS A 76 -25.75 -3.84 -3.38
N ILE A 77 -24.62 -4.45 -3.75
CA ILE A 77 -24.46 -5.91 -3.73
C ILE A 77 -24.58 -6.46 -2.30
N LYS A 78 -23.91 -5.82 -1.32
CA LYS A 78 -23.99 -6.22 0.09
C LYS A 78 -25.41 -6.13 0.63
N GLN A 79 -26.13 -5.04 0.36
CA GLN A 79 -27.53 -4.87 0.76
C GLN A 79 -28.43 -5.93 0.11
N GLY A 80 -28.24 -6.19 -1.20
CA GLY A 80 -28.99 -7.23 -1.90
C GLY A 80 -28.75 -8.62 -1.33
N ASN A 81 -27.51 -8.96 -1.00
CA ASN A 81 -27.16 -10.24 -0.35
C ASN A 81 -27.73 -10.33 1.06
N PHE A 82 -27.70 -9.24 1.83
CA PHE A 82 -28.27 -9.17 3.17
C PHE A 82 -29.78 -9.40 3.16
N LEU A 83 -30.52 -8.71 2.29
CA LEU A 83 -31.97 -8.91 2.15
C LEU A 83 -32.33 -10.34 1.71
N LYS A 84 -31.48 -10.97 0.88
CA LYS A 84 -31.64 -12.38 0.51
C LYS A 84 -31.36 -13.33 1.67
N SER A 85 -30.42 -13.00 2.56
CA SER A 85 -30.15 -13.82 3.76
C SER A 85 -31.25 -13.73 4.83
N MET A 86 -32.12 -12.71 4.75
CA MET A 86 -33.25 -12.52 5.67
C MET A 86 -34.54 -13.20 5.21
N ARG A 87 -34.58 -13.70 3.97
CA ARG A 87 -35.73 -14.42 3.40
C ARG A 87 -35.46 -15.92 3.43
#